data_AF-Q45FH3-F1
#
_entry.id   AF-Q45FH3-F1
#
_cell.length_a   1.000
_cell.length_b   1.000
_cell.length_c   1.000
_cell.angle_alpha   90.00
_cell.angle_beta   90.00
_cell.angle_gamma   90.00
#
_symmetry.space_group_name_H-M   'P 1'
#
loop_
_entity.id
_entity.type
_entity.pdbx_description
1 polymer ?
#
loop_
_entity_poly.entity_id
_entity_poly.type
_entity_poly.pdbx_seq_one_letter_code
_entity_poly.pdbx_strand_id
1 'polypeptide(L)' 'ITIPHPPYSPDLAPTDYHLFRSLSNDLRDKKFDDESDVKTELVKFFDEKSQDFYERGIMSLPERWQQVVDSNGKYISEN' A
#
# COMPACT_ATOMS: atom_id res chain seq x y z
N ILE A 1 -8.62 -8.57 -17.64
CA ILE A 1 -7.22 -9.04 -17.54
C ILE A 1 -6.99 -9.37 -16.08
N THR A 2 -6.54 -10.58 -15.77
CA THR A 2 -6.26 -11.01 -14.39
C THR A 2 -4.75 -11.19 -14.28
N ILE A 3 -4.11 -10.52 -13.32
CA ILE A 3 -2.67 -10.68 -13.06
C ILE A 3 -2.52 -11.81 -12.04
N PRO A 4 -1.69 -12.84 -12.29
CA PRO A 4 -1.41 -13.86 -11.29
C PRO A 4 -0.87 -13.23 -10.00
N HIS A 5 -1.48 -13.56 -8.86
CA HIS A 5 -1.04 -13.10 -7.56
C HIS A 5 -0.78 -14.31 -6.66
N PRO A 6 0.46 -14.54 -6.21
CA PRO A 6 0.77 -15.65 -5.32
C PRO A 6 0.06 -15.48 -3.97
N PRO A 7 -0.32 -16.59 -3.31
CA PRO A 7 -0.95 -16.53 -2.00
C PRO A 7 0.04 -15.97 -0.96
N TYR A 8 -0.49 -15.24 0.02
CA TYR A 8 0.28 -14.63 1.11
C TYR A 8 1.37 -13.65 0.65
N SER A 9 1.17 -12.89 -0.43
CA SER A 9 2.17 -11.92 -0.91
C SER A 9 1.71 -10.46 -0.82
N PRO A 10 1.41 -9.94 0.39
CA PRO A 10 1.04 -8.53 0.57
C PRO A 10 2.18 -7.57 0.18
N ASP A 11 3.44 -8.04 0.25
CA ASP A 11 4.62 -7.36 -0.24
C ASP A 11 4.65 -7.16 -1.76
N LEU A 12 3.77 -7.85 -2.50
CA LEU A 12 3.55 -7.72 -3.94
C LEU A 12 2.22 -7.05 -4.30
N ALA A 13 1.42 -6.65 -3.33
CA ALA A 13 0.16 -5.94 -3.53
C ALA A 13 0.35 -4.43 -3.26
N PRO A 14 0.30 -3.55 -4.29
CA PRO A 14 0.50 -2.11 -4.11
C PRO A 14 -0.45 -1.47 -3.10
N THR A 15 -1.65 -2.01 -3.00
CA THR A 15 -2.63 -1.59 -2.00
C THR A 15 -2.13 -1.84 -0.58
N ASP A 16 -1.49 -2.99 -0.31
CA ASP A 16 -1.02 -3.34 1.02
C ASP A 16 0.28 -2.63 1.37
N TYR A 17 1.34 -2.82 0.57
CA TYR A 17 2.68 -2.32 0.92
C TYR A 17 2.83 -0.79 0.81
N HIS A 18 1.96 -0.10 0.06
CA HIS A 18 2.08 1.33 -0.21
C HIS A 18 0.86 2.12 0.25
N LEU A 19 -0.33 1.86 -0.31
CA LEU A 19 -1.51 2.68 -0.03
C LEU A 19 -1.98 2.53 1.42
N PHE A 20 -2.26 1.31 1.86
CA PHE A 20 -2.72 1.02 3.20
C PHE A 20 -1.62 1.22 4.23
N ARG A 21 -0.35 0.96 3.91
CA ARG A 21 0.77 1.34 4.78
C ARG A 21 0.77 2.86 5.04
N SER A 22 0.62 3.68 4.01
CA SER A 22 0.52 5.14 4.17
C SER A 22 -0.75 5.55 4.92
N LEU A 23 -1.88 4.89 4.68
CA LEU A 23 -3.14 5.19 5.35
C LEU A 23 -3.07 4.83 6.83
N SER A 24 -2.54 3.66 7.19
CA SER A 24 -2.35 3.25 8.58
C SER A 24 -1.46 4.22 9.35
N ASN A 25 -0.42 4.76 8.70
CA ASN A 25 0.42 5.80 9.30
C ASN A 25 -0.33 7.11 9.51
N ASP A 26 -1.16 7.51 8.55
CA ASP A 26 -1.97 8.72 8.67
C ASP A 26 -3.06 8.59 9.75
N LEU A 27 -3.71 7.43 9.83
CA LEU A 27 -4.74 7.14 10.82
C LEU A 27 -4.20 6.87 12.22
N ARG A 28 -2.87 6.75 12.36
CA ARG A 28 -2.23 6.40 13.63
C ARG A 28 -2.58 7.44 14.70
N ASP A 29 -2.97 6.95 15.87
CA ASP A 29 -3.32 7.75 17.04
C ASP A 29 -4.54 8.68 16.88
N LYS A 30 -5.25 8.64 15.73
CA LYS A 30 -6.54 9.32 15.55
C LYS A 30 -7.66 8.54 16.24
N LYS A 31 -8.60 9.28 16.84
CA LYS A 31 -9.86 8.74 17.38
C LYS A 31 -11.01 9.37 16.62
N PHE A 32 -12.02 8.57 16.33
CA PHE A 32 -13.22 8.96 15.58
C PHE A 32 -14.43 8.64 16.44
N ASP A 33 -15.40 9.55 16.49
CA ASP A 33 -16.60 9.38 17.30
C ASP A 33 -17.68 8.60 16.52
N ASP A 34 -17.72 8.78 15.19
CA ASP A 34 -18.63 8.04 14.31
C ASP A 34 -18.07 7.75 12.90
N GLU A 35 -18.88 7.08 12.06
CA GLU A 35 -18.53 6.71 10.69
C GLU A 35 -18.32 7.93 9.77
N SER A 36 -18.99 9.06 10.04
CA SER A 36 -18.87 10.27 9.25
C SER A 36 -17.50 10.93 9.42
N ASP A 37 -16.93 10.86 10.62
CA ASP A 37 -15.56 11.31 10.88
C ASP A 37 -14.56 10.47 10.07
N VAL A 38 -14.72 9.14 10.07
CA VAL A 38 -13.86 8.22 9.31
C VAL A 38 -13.94 8.53 7.81
N LYS A 39 -15.16 8.71 7.27
CA LYS A 39 -15.35 9.06 5.86
C LYS A 39 -14.67 10.37 5.49
N THR A 40 -14.79 11.37 6.35
CA THR A 40 -14.19 12.69 6.14
C THR A 40 -12.67 12.58 6.10
N GLU A 41 -12.07 11.84 7.04
CA GLU A 41 -10.61 11.65 7.06
C GLU A 41 -10.12 10.85 5.85
N LEU A 42 -10.87 9.83 5.40
CA LEU A 42 -10.54 9.08 4.19
C LEU A 42 -10.56 9.97 2.95
N VAL A 43 -11.61 10.77 2.75
CA VAL A 43 -11.71 11.71 1.61
C VAL A 43 -10.51 12.66 1.62
N LYS A 44 -10.23 13.26 2.78
CA LYS A 44 -9.06 14.15 2.95
C LYS A 44 -7.75 13.43 2.62
N PHE A 45 -7.54 12.22 3.12
CA PHE A 45 -6.31 11.46 2.87
C PHE A 45 -6.09 11.24 1.37
N PHE A 46 -7.14 10.86 0.62
CA PHE A 46 -7.06 10.62 -0.82
C PHE A 46 -6.87 11.93 -1.61
N ASP A 47 -7.56 13.01 -1.24
CA ASP A 47 -7.41 14.33 -1.88
C ASP A 47 -6.01 14.93 -1.70
N GLU A 48 -5.33 14.62 -0.60
CA GLU A 48 -3.96 15.08 -0.32
C GLU A 48 -2.88 14.32 -1.11
N LYS A 49 -3.18 13.14 -1.70
CA LYS A 49 -2.17 12.37 -2.42
C LYS A 49 -1.99 12.89 -3.84
N SER A 50 -0.74 13.18 -4.20
CA SER A 50 -0.37 13.53 -5.57
C SER A 50 -0.49 12.32 -6.50
N GLN A 51 -0.60 12.58 -7.80
CA GLN A 51 -0.49 11.53 -8.83
C GLN A 51 0.78 10.68 -8.64
N ASP A 52 1.92 11.34 -8.38
CA ASP A 52 3.22 10.70 -8.15
C ASP A 52 3.21 9.73 -6.95
N PHE A 53 2.35 9.95 -5.96
CA PHE A 53 2.20 9.01 -4.85
C PHE A 53 1.67 7.66 -5.36
N TYR A 54 0.61 7.67 -6.16
CA TYR A 54 0.04 6.44 -6.72
C TYR A 54 0.97 5.80 -7.74
N GLU A 55 1.58 6.61 -8.59
CA GLU A 55 2.52 6.14 -9.61
C GLU A 55 3.69 5.41 -8.97
N ARG A 56 4.32 5.97 -7.92
CA ARG A 56 5.41 5.29 -7.21
C ARG A 56 4.99 3.94 -6.62
N GLY A 57 3.77 3.86 -6.08
CA GLY A 57 3.23 2.62 -5.54
C GLY A 57 3.16 1.51 -6.59
N ILE A 58 2.74 1.83 -7.82
CA ILE A 58 2.69 0.87 -8.93
C ILE A 58 4.09 0.59 -9.50
N MET A 59 4.89 1.64 -9.69
CA MET A 59 6.20 1.55 -10.34
C MET A 59 7.27 0.87 -9.48
N SER A 60 7.02 0.63 -8.20
CA SER A 60 7.87 -0.23 -7.37
C SER A 60 7.68 -1.73 -7.62
N LEU A 61 6.63 -2.15 -8.33
CA LEU A 61 6.36 -3.57 -8.59
C LEU A 61 7.51 -4.32 -9.29
N PRO A 62 8.13 -3.80 -10.35
CA PRO A 62 9.22 -4.52 -11.03
C PRO A 62 10.40 -4.81 -10.10
N GLU A 63 10.78 -3.83 -9.27
CA GLU A 63 11.86 -4.00 -8.28
C GLU A 63 11.47 -5.05 -7.23
N ARG A 64 10.25 -4.98 -6.69
CA ARG A 64 9.74 -5.96 -5.72
C ARG A 64 9.69 -7.37 -6.29
N TRP A 65 9.23 -7.54 -7.53
CA TRP A 65 9.25 -8.83 -8.22
C TRP A 65 10.67 -9.37 -8.36
N GLN A 66 11.63 -8.52 -8.73
CA GLN A 66 13.03 -8.92 -8.83
C GLN A 66 13.57 -9.37 -7.47
N GLN A 67 13.29 -8.65 -6.39
CA GLN A 67 13.72 -9.03 -5.05
C GLN A 67 13.16 -10.40 -4.61
N VAL A 68 11.89 -10.69 -4.93
CA VAL A 68 11.29 -12.00 -4.63
C VAL A 68 11.94 -13.13 -5.46
N VAL A 69 12.28 -12.87 -6.72
CA VAL A 69 13.00 -13.84 -7.56
C VAL A 69 14.40 -14.10 -6.98
N ASP A 70 15.14 -13.03 -6.67
CA ASP A 70 16.51 -13.12 -6.15
C ASP A 70 16.56 -13.80 -4.77
N SER A 71 15.47 -13.70 -3.99
CA SER A 71 15.35 -14.31 -2.68
C SER A 71 14.83 -15.77 -2.71
N ASN A 72 14.57 -16.33 -3.89
CA ASN A 72 13.90 -17.63 -4.09
C ASN A 72 12.51 -17.69 -3.41
N GLY A 73 11.71 -16.64 -3.57
CA GLY A 73 10.32 -16.59 -3.08
C GLY A 73 10.17 -16.22 -1.61
N LYS A 74 11.22 -15.71 -0.95
CA LYS A 74 11.11 -15.19 0.42
C LYS A 74 10.47 -13.80 0.42
N TYR A 75 9.83 -13.48 1.55
CA TYR A 75 9.29 -12.15 1.81
C TYR A 75 10.32 -11.05 1.66
N ILE A 76 9.88 -9.90 1.17
CA ILE A 76 10.69 -8.68 1.14
C ILE A 76 10.80 -8.13 2.57
N SER A 77 12.03 -7.98 3.08
CA SER A 77 12.28 -7.28 4.34
C SER A 77 12.24 -5.77 4.13
N GLU A 78 11.42 -5.06 4.90
CA GLU A 78 11.49 -3.60 4.93
C GLU A 78 12.70 -3.17 5.78
N ASN A 79 13.65 -2.49 5.15
CA ASN A 79 14.73 -1.76 5.86
C ASN A 79 14.18 -0.49 6.51
#